data_AF-A0A1N7EBR4-F1
#
_entry.id   AF-A0A1N7EBR4-F1
#
_cell.length_a   1.000
_cell.length_b   1.000
_cell.length_c   1.000
_cell.angle_alpha   90.00
_cell.angle_beta   90.00
_cell.angle_gamma   90.00
#
_symmetry.space_group_name_H-M   'P 1'
#
loop_
_entity.id
_entity.type
_entity.pdbx_description
1 polymer ?
#
loop_
_entity_poly.entity_id
_entity_poly.type
_entity_poly.pdbx_seq_one_letter_code
_entity_poly.pdbx_strand_id
1 'polypeptide(L)' 'MDDDMLEDQRKLVELVEAEGWDVTDLEISAYDSPWADEDDPEATVTITARKPYESDDENDSSDDENPYRLQ' A
#
# COMPACT_ATOMS: atom_id res chain seq x y z
N MET A 1 20.92 5.76 13.97
CA MET A 1 19.99 5.77 12.83
C MET A 1 20.66 4.91 11.80
N ASP A 2 20.31 3.66 11.89
CA ASP A 2 21.09 2.50 11.48
C ASP A 2 20.91 2.30 9.97
N ASP A 3 22.02 2.28 9.24
CA ASP A 3 22.06 2.22 7.78
C ASP A 3 21.28 1.01 7.24
N ASP A 4 21.33 -0.12 7.97
CA ASP A 4 20.53 -1.33 7.72
C ASP A 4 19.01 -1.08 7.68
N MET A 5 18.45 -0.25 8.56
CA MET A 5 17.00 0.03 8.56
C MET A 5 16.55 0.79 7.30
N LEU A 6 17.41 1.69 6.80
CA LEU A 6 17.18 2.43 5.56
C LEU A 6 17.30 1.50 4.33
N GLU A 7 18.21 0.52 4.37
CA GLU A 7 18.34 -0.49 3.32
C GLU A 7 17.11 -1.41 3.26
N ASP A 8 16.62 -1.89 4.40
CA ASP A 8 15.40 -2.71 4.48
C ASP A 8 14.17 -1.96 3.97
N GLN A 9 14.01 -0.70 4.36
CA GLN A 9 12.95 0.18 3.85
C GLN A 9 12.99 0.27 2.32
N ARG A 10 14.17 0.55 1.75
CA ARG A 10 14.33 0.73 0.31
C ARG A 10 14.02 -0.56 -0.45
N LYS A 11 14.44 -1.70 0.09
CA LYS A 11 14.13 -3.02 -0.47
C LYS A 11 12.64 -3.32 -0.44
N LEU A 12 11.94 -2.92 0.62
CA LEU A 12 10.49 -3.10 0.73
C LEU A 12 9.73 -2.28 -0.32
N VAL A 13 10.14 -1.04 -0.56
CA VAL A 13 9.60 -0.20 -1.64
C VAL A 13 9.84 -0.83 -3.00
N GLU A 14 11.07 -1.27 -3.28
CA GLU A 14 11.42 -1.88 -4.56
C GLU A 14 10.58 -3.13 -4.86
N LEU A 15 10.31 -3.96 -3.84
CA LEU A 15 9.44 -5.13 -3.97
C LEU A 15 7.99 -4.75 -4.28
N VAL A 16 7.47 -3.71 -3.63
CA VAL A 16 6.09 -3.23 -3.84
C VAL A 16 5.95 -2.63 -5.25
N GLU A 17 6.92 -1.83 -5.69
CA GLU A 17 6.95 -1.26 -7.05
C GLU A 17 7.14 -2.33 -8.13
N ALA A 18 7.96 -3.35 -7.89
CA ALA A 18 8.15 -4.47 -8.81
C ALA A 18 6.85 -5.27 -9.05
N GLU A 19 5.97 -5.33 -8.06
CA GLU A 19 4.62 -5.93 -8.17
C GLU A 19 3.61 -5.02 -8.89
N GLY A 20 4.04 -3.84 -9.37
CA GLY A 20 3.24 -2.89 -10.13
C GLY A 20 2.36 -1.99 -9.27
N TRP A 21 2.72 -1.80 -8.00
CA TRP A 21 2.08 -0.83 -7.11
C TRP A 21 2.87 0.48 -7.11
N ASP A 22 2.18 1.59 -7.27
CA ASP A 22 2.75 2.93 -7.16
C ASP A 22 2.74 3.34 -5.69
N VAL A 23 3.92 3.42 -5.07
CA VAL A 23 4.08 3.80 -3.65
C VAL A 23 3.90 5.31 -3.51
N THR A 24 2.85 5.73 -2.80
CA THR A 24 2.50 7.14 -2.65
C THR A 24 2.95 7.73 -1.33
N ASP A 25 3.08 6.90 -0.29
CA ASP A 25 3.46 7.33 1.05
C ASP A 25 4.22 6.23 1.78
N LEU A 26 5.21 6.63 2.57
CA LEU A 26 6.00 5.75 3.40
C LEU A 26 6.30 6.45 4.73
N GLU A 27 5.86 5.83 5.81
CA GLU A 27 6.11 6.29 7.17
C GLU A 27 6.94 5.27 7.92
N ILE A 28 8.01 5.72 8.58
CA ILE A 28 8.79 4.90 9.51
C ILE A 28 8.60 5.46 10.90
N SER A 29 8.13 4.60 11.79
CA SER A 29 8.07 4.88 13.22
C SER A 29 8.96 3.88 13.93
N ALA A 30 10.07 4.36 14.49
CA ALA A 30 10.80 3.60 15.49
C ALA A 30 9.96 3.61 16.77
N TYR A 31 9.48 2.44 17.20
CA TYR A 31 8.74 2.34 18.45
C TYR A 31 9.73 2.07 19.59
N ASP A 32 10.11 3.13 20.31
CA ASP A 32 10.85 3.00 21.56
C ASP A 32 9.85 2.58 22.64
N SER A 33 9.67 1.27 22.85
CA SER A 33 8.71 0.74 23.80
C SER A 33 9.13 1.09 25.24
N PRO A 34 8.36 1.88 26.01
CA PRO A 34 8.68 2.16 27.42
C PRO A 34 8.58 0.93 28.35
N TRP A 35 8.21 -0.24 27.82
CA TRP A 35 8.06 -1.50 28.56
C TRP A 35 9.03 -2.58 28.09
N ALA A 36 9.89 -2.29 27.11
CA ALA A 36 10.94 -3.20 26.70
C ALA A 36 12.14 -3.04 27.65
N ASP A 37 12.15 -3.82 28.73
CA ASP A 37 13.42 -4.42 29.13
C ASP A 37 13.89 -5.24 27.91
N GLU A 38 15.12 -5.04 27.43
CA GLU A 38 15.81 -5.74 26.31
C GLU A 38 15.89 -4.97 24.97
N ASP A 39 17.02 -4.28 24.79
CA ASP A 39 17.96 -4.18 23.65
C ASP A 39 17.54 -4.36 22.16
N ASP A 40 16.27 -4.58 21.80
CA ASP A 40 15.84 -4.80 20.41
C ASP A 40 15.04 -3.60 19.88
N PRO A 41 15.66 -2.69 19.11
CA PRO A 41 14.95 -1.58 18.49
C PRO A 41 14.00 -2.08 17.39
N GLU A 42 12.70 -2.09 17.66
CA GLU A 42 11.67 -2.41 16.67
C GLU A 42 11.33 -1.17 15.81
N ALA A 43 11.61 -1.25 14.50
CA ALA A 43 11.12 -0.27 13.53
C ALA A 43 9.84 -0.77 12.86
N THR A 44 8.78 0.04 12.92
CA THR A 44 7.55 -0.17 12.15
C THR A 44 7.60 0.68 10.88
N VAL A 45 7.33 0.06 9.73
CA VAL A 45 7.21 0.76 8.43
C VAL A 45 5.78 0.60 7.91
N THR A 46 5.12 1.72 7.66
CA THR A 46 3.79 1.78 7.02
C THR A 46 3.98 2.24 5.58
N ILE A 47 3.44 1.50 4.61
CA ILE A 47 3.51 1.83 3.17
C ILE A 47 2.09 1.97 2.62
N THR A 48 1.81 3.10 1.99
CA THR A 48 0.59 3.31 1.21
C THR A 48 0.92 3.27 -0.28
N ALA A 49 0.29 2.36 -1.01
CA ALA A 49 0.49 2.21 -2.44
C ALA A 49 -0.83 2.01 -3.19
N ARG A 50 -0.85 2.39 -4.47
CA ARG A 50 -2.01 2.27 -5.37
C ARG A 50 -1.68 1.39 -6.56
N LYS A 51 -2.62 0.53 -6.97
CA LYS A 51 -2.53 -0.22 -8.22
C LYS A 51 -3.85 -0.07 -8.98
N PRO A 52 -3.83 0.47 -10.21
CA PRO A 52 -5.02 0.46 -11.04
C PRO A 52 -5.32 -0.99 -11.44
N TYR A 53 -6.55 -1.43 -11.20
CA TYR A 53 -7.05 -2.67 -11.75
C TYR A 53 -7.83 -2.33 -13.01
N GLU A 54 -7.66 -3.11 -14.07
CA GLU A 54 -8.55 -3.04 -15.22
C GLU A 54 -9.97 -3.31 -14.70
N SER A 55 -10.85 -2.33 -14.82
CA SER A 55 -12.27 -2.58 -14.66
C SER A 55 -12.67 -3.49 -15.81
N ASP A 56 -13.17 -4.69 -15.51
CA ASP A 56 -13.77 -5.62 -16.47
C ASP A 56 -15.10 -5.06 -17.04
N ASP A 57 -15.21 -3.73 -17.19
CA ASP A 57 -16.38 -2.97 -17.64
C ASP A 57 -16.16 -2.43 -19.07
N GLU A 58 -15.37 -3.14 -19.90
CA GLU A 58 -15.37 -2.96 -21.35
C GLU A 58 -16.25 -4.01 -22.07
N ASN A 59 -17.28 -4.54 -21.40
CA ASN A 59 -18.35 -5.29 -22.08
C ASN A 59 -19.70 -5.26 -21.33
N ASP A 60 -20.31 -4.09 -21.13
CA ASP A 60 -21.78 -4.00 -21.04
C ASP A 60 -22.30 -2.84 -21.91
N SER A 61 -22.30 -3.08 -23.22
CA SER A 61 -23.20 -2.41 -24.14
C SER A 61 -24.49 -3.21 -24.24
N SER A 62 -25.26 -3.41 -23.16
CA SER A 62 -26.59 -4.04 -23.23
C SER A 62 -27.48 -3.82 -21.98
N ASP A 63 -27.90 -2.58 -21.66
CA ASP A 63 -29.24 -2.38 -21.03
C ASP A 63 -29.75 -0.93 -21.12
N ASP A 64 -30.07 -0.48 -22.34
CA ASP A 64 -31.03 0.63 -22.54
C ASP A 64 -32.48 0.07 -22.51
N GLU A 65 -32.77 -0.82 -21.54
CA GLU A 65 -34.08 -1.47 -21.37
C GLU A 65 -34.59 -1.41 -19.92
N ASN A 66 -34.09 -0.49 -19.09
CA ASN A 66 -34.55 -0.37 -17.70
C ASN A 66 -36.02 0.13 -17.62
N PRO A 67 -37.01 -0.73 -17.30
CA PRO A 67 -38.44 -0.42 -17.39
C PRO A 67 -38.96 0.38 -16.18
N TYR A 68 -38.06 0.79 -15.27
CA TYR A 68 -38.38 1.46 -14.01
C TYR A 68 -37.95 2.93 -13.93
N ARG A 69 -37.49 3.55 -15.03
CA ARG A 69 -37.38 5.02 -15.06
C ARG A 69 -38.79 5.63 -15.06
N LEU A 70 -39.25 6.09 -13.90
CA LEU A 70 -40.42 6.96 -13.81
C LEU A 70 -40.16 8.25 -14.61
N GLN A 71 -40.99 8.50 -15.62
CA GLN A 71 -41.15 9.79 -16.30
C GLN A 71 -41.95 10.78 -15.47
#